data_AF-A0A1G6V6F6-F1
#
_entry.id   AF-A0A1G6V6F6-F1
#
_cell.length_a   1.000
_cell.length_b   1.000
_cell.length_c   1.000
_cell.angle_alpha   90.00
_cell.angle_beta   90.00
_cell.angle_gamma   90.00
#
_symmetry.space_group_name_H-M   'P 1'
#
loop_
_entity.id
_entity.type
_entity.pdbx_description
1 polymer ?
#
loop_
_entity_poly.entity_id
_entity_poly.type
_entity_poly.pdbx_seq_one_letter_code
_entity_poly.pdbx_strand_id
1 'polypeptide(L)'
;MGLRKRSVSHDPDKPDDPGGAAGGSSRRTFLVRGAAAGAGIAGASMLRTVGAPPAAATDAAAAPPPPPTRRLTLSVNGRTRTLDLDVRASLLDAVRDRIGLTGTKKGCNQGACGACTVLVDGRRTLSCLTIAARHEGAEVTTIEGLERLGGGEGLHPVQRAFLEHDGFQCGFCTSGQIMSAAGLLAERPDVPDEDIAEEMSGNLCRCAAYPNINAAVRAARGGK
;
A
#
# COMPACT_ATOMS: atom_id res chain seq x y z
N MET A 1 -35.33 27.27 -4.32
CA MET A 1 -34.27 26.92 -5.29
C MET A 1 -34.45 25.46 -5.72
N GLY A 2 -35.04 25.20 -6.88
CA GLY A 2 -35.23 23.85 -7.41
C GLY A 2 -34.44 23.68 -8.71
N LEU A 3 -33.46 22.77 -8.71
CA LEU A 3 -32.69 22.40 -9.89
C LEU A 3 -33.49 21.40 -10.74
N ARG A 4 -33.92 21.83 -11.93
CA ARG A 4 -34.56 20.95 -12.92
C ARG A 4 -33.51 20.01 -13.52
N LYS A 5 -33.74 18.70 -13.42
CA LYS A 5 -32.99 17.67 -14.17
C LYS A 5 -33.32 17.82 -15.67
N ARG A 6 -32.30 17.96 -16.52
CA ARG A 6 -32.47 17.82 -17.97
C ARG A 6 -32.40 16.35 -18.32
N SER A 7 -33.49 15.79 -18.84
CA SER A 7 -33.51 14.49 -19.48
C SER A 7 -32.91 14.62 -20.88
N VAL A 8 -31.92 13.79 -21.21
CA VAL A 8 -31.44 13.62 -22.58
C VAL A 8 -32.28 12.51 -23.21
N SER A 9 -33.11 12.86 -24.19
CA SER A 9 -33.84 11.90 -25.02
C SER A 9 -32.93 11.40 -26.14
N HIS A 10 -32.84 10.08 -26.29
CA HIS A 10 -32.17 9.44 -27.42
C HIS A 10 -33.15 9.41 -28.61
N ASP A 11 -32.73 9.97 -29.74
CA ASP A 11 -33.50 10.03 -30.98
C ASP A 11 -33.08 8.85 -31.89
N PRO A 12 -33.97 7.88 -32.14
CA PRO A 12 -33.64 6.65 -32.87
C PRO A 12 -33.52 6.83 -34.39
N ASP A 13 -33.82 8.01 -34.95
CA ASP A 13 -33.81 8.25 -36.41
C ASP A 13 -32.55 8.97 -36.91
N LYS A 14 -31.47 9.06 -36.11
CA LYS A 14 -30.20 9.64 -36.57
C LYS A 14 -29.42 8.61 -37.42
N PRO A 15 -29.20 8.84 -38.73
CA PRO A 15 -28.42 7.91 -39.56
C PRO A 15 -26.92 7.97 -39.20
N ASP A 16 -26.28 6.81 -39.18
CA ASP A 16 -24.84 6.64 -38.99
C ASP A 16 -24.08 7.18 -40.21
N ASP A 17 -23.09 8.05 -39.96
CA ASP A 17 -22.27 8.70 -40.99
C ASP A 17 -21.12 7.77 -41.45
N PRO A 18 -21.08 7.32 -42.71
CA PRO A 18 -19.99 6.51 -43.23
C PRO A 18 -19.09 7.38 -44.11
N GLY A 19 -17.92 7.77 -43.62
CA GLY A 19 -16.95 8.44 -44.50
C GLY A 19 -15.61 8.77 -43.88
N GLY A 20 -14.53 8.17 -44.42
CA GLY A 20 -13.20 8.78 -44.34
C GLY A 20 -12.01 7.84 -44.27
N ALA A 21 -11.79 7.02 -45.31
CA ALA A 21 -10.47 6.45 -45.57
C ALA A 21 -9.59 7.49 -46.29
N ALA A 22 -8.52 7.98 -45.66
CA ALA A 22 -7.40 8.66 -46.32
C ALA A 22 -6.13 8.59 -45.46
N GLY A 23 -5.00 8.34 -46.11
CA GLY A 23 -3.75 7.88 -45.50
C GLY A 23 -3.06 8.85 -44.55
N GLY A 24 -2.64 8.32 -43.40
CA GLY A 24 -1.76 8.99 -42.44
C GLY A 24 -0.52 8.15 -42.18
N SER A 25 0.65 8.71 -42.50
CA SER A 25 1.97 8.14 -42.17
C SER A 25 2.08 7.87 -40.66
N SER A 26 2.33 6.62 -40.27
CA SER A 26 2.54 6.25 -38.87
C SER A 26 3.81 6.89 -38.30
N ARG A 27 3.78 7.29 -37.02
CA ARG A 27 4.92 7.85 -36.26
C ARG A 27 6.20 7.02 -36.37
N ARG A 28 6.06 5.72 -36.66
CA ARG A 28 7.16 4.78 -36.89
C ARG A 28 7.97 5.08 -38.16
N THR A 29 7.34 5.65 -39.19
CA THR A 29 7.97 5.96 -40.50
C THR A 29 8.84 7.23 -40.43
N PHE A 30 8.54 8.17 -39.53
CA PHE A 30 9.29 9.42 -39.37
C PHE A 30 10.64 9.20 -38.68
N LEU A 31 10.70 8.28 -37.71
CA LEU A 31 11.94 7.97 -36.98
C LEU A 31 12.95 7.17 -37.82
N VAL A 32 12.49 6.36 -38.79
CA VAL A 32 13.37 5.54 -39.63
C VAL A 32 14.02 6.35 -40.77
N ARG A 33 13.42 7.47 -41.19
CA ARG A 33 13.92 8.28 -42.32
C ARG A 33 14.85 9.45 -41.93
N GLY A 34 15.06 9.71 -40.64
CA GLY A 34 15.86 10.85 -40.16
C GLY A 34 17.40 10.67 -40.21
N ALA A 35 17.92 9.51 -40.63
CA ALA A 35 19.33 9.18 -40.46
C ALA A 35 20.25 9.49 -41.65
N ALA A 36 19.82 10.21 -42.68
CA ALA A 36 20.66 10.44 -43.87
C ALA A 36 20.52 11.85 -44.45
N ALA A 37 21.25 12.83 -43.87
CA ALA A 37 21.70 14.01 -44.59
C ALA A 37 22.83 14.73 -43.82
N GLY A 38 24.03 14.79 -44.41
CA GLY A 38 25.07 15.72 -43.96
C GLY A 38 26.52 15.22 -44.13
N ALA A 39 27.00 15.11 -45.37
CA ALA A 39 28.44 15.08 -45.66
C ALA A 39 28.85 16.44 -46.24
N GLY A 40 29.86 17.11 -45.67
CA GLY A 40 30.36 18.37 -46.24
C GLY A 40 31.30 19.25 -45.38
N ILE A 41 32.56 18.82 -45.23
CA ILE A 41 33.85 19.56 -45.35
C ILE A 41 34.18 20.83 -44.49
N ALA A 42 35.42 20.82 -43.97
CA ALA A 42 36.34 21.91 -43.57
C ALA A 42 36.46 22.28 -42.08
N GLY A 43 37.65 22.07 -41.52
CA GLY A 43 38.07 22.62 -40.23
C GLY A 43 39.34 21.98 -39.68
N ALA A 44 40.48 22.31 -40.28
CA ALA A 44 41.80 21.99 -39.72
C ALA A 44 42.04 22.76 -38.40
N SER A 45 42.84 22.13 -37.53
CA SER A 45 43.52 22.71 -36.36
C SER A 45 42.64 23.16 -35.20
N MET A 46 42.53 22.33 -34.16
CA MET A 46 43.05 22.61 -32.81
C MET A 46 43.27 21.28 -32.06
N LEU A 47 44.47 20.71 -32.18
CA LEU A 47 44.90 19.63 -31.29
C LEU A 47 45.19 20.25 -29.91
N ARG A 48 44.14 20.51 -29.12
CA ARG A 48 44.30 20.72 -27.69
C ARG A 48 44.60 19.34 -27.09
N THR A 49 45.82 19.15 -26.60
CA THR A 49 46.10 18.10 -25.63
C THR A 49 45.31 18.44 -24.36
N VAL A 50 44.06 18.00 -24.32
CA VAL A 50 43.31 17.93 -23.07
C VAL A 50 44.07 16.90 -22.24
N GLY A 51 44.92 17.39 -21.34
CA GLY A 51 45.55 16.54 -20.34
C GLY A 51 44.43 15.78 -19.64
N ALA A 52 44.52 14.45 -19.66
CA ALA A 52 43.59 13.61 -18.92
C ALA A 52 43.55 14.15 -17.48
N PRO A 53 42.36 14.41 -16.91
CA PRO A 53 42.32 14.71 -15.49
C PRO A 53 43.01 13.56 -14.75
N PRO A 54 43.81 13.83 -13.69
CA PRO A 54 44.37 12.76 -12.90
C PRO A 54 43.20 11.85 -12.51
N ALA A 55 43.34 10.55 -12.78
CA ALA A 55 42.38 9.57 -12.33
C ALA A 55 42.22 9.80 -10.83
N ALA A 56 41.11 10.41 -10.43
CA ALA A 56 40.74 10.48 -9.03
C ALA A 56 40.74 9.03 -8.59
N ALA A 57 41.67 8.68 -7.71
CA ALA A 57 41.63 7.42 -7.01
C ALA A 57 40.23 7.37 -6.39
N THR A 58 39.38 6.54 -6.97
CA THR A 58 38.15 6.19 -6.30
C THR A 58 38.65 5.41 -5.10
N ASP A 59 38.68 6.06 -3.94
CA ASP A 59 38.64 5.32 -2.69
C ASP A 59 37.42 4.43 -2.84
N ALA A 60 37.67 3.17 -3.16
CA ALA A 60 36.65 2.14 -3.19
C ALA A 60 36.17 2.06 -1.75
N ALA A 61 35.14 2.86 -1.44
CA ALA A 61 34.56 2.94 -0.11
C ALA A 61 34.28 1.50 0.30
N ALA A 62 34.98 1.05 1.34
CA ALA A 62 34.83 -0.30 1.84
C ALA A 62 33.34 -0.58 2.05
N ALA A 63 32.89 -1.75 1.59
CA ALA A 63 31.49 -2.13 1.74
C ALA A 63 31.08 -1.96 3.22
N PRO A 64 29.89 -1.39 3.49
CA PRO A 64 29.45 -1.18 4.86
C PRO A 64 29.43 -2.52 5.60
N PRO A 65 29.75 -2.53 6.91
CA PRO A 65 29.69 -3.75 7.70
C PRO A 65 28.28 -4.36 7.66
N PRO A 66 28.17 -5.70 7.83
CA PRO A 66 26.87 -6.34 7.86
C PRO A 66 25.99 -5.75 8.95
N PRO A 67 24.66 -5.71 8.75
CA PRO A 67 23.75 -5.19 9.75
C PRO A 67 23.90 -5.95 11.08
N PRO A 68 23.87 -5.24 12.22
CA PRO A 68 23.87 -5.89 13.53
C PRO A 68 22.59 -6.72 13.70
N THR A 69 22.74 -8.01 13.98
CA THR A 69 21.62 -8.94 14.15
C THR A 69 21.47 -9.40 15.60
N ARG A 70 20.25 -9.70 16.01
CA ARG A 70 19.91 -10.30 17.31
C ARG A 70 18.89 -11.41 17.10
N ARG A 71 19.05 -12.50 17.85
CA ARG A 71 18.04 -13.56 17.98
C ARG A 71 16.89 -13.06 18.85
N LEU A 72 15.68 -13.11 18.32
CA LEU A 72 14.46 -12.64 18.98
C LEU A 72 13.35 -13.69 18.88
N THR A 73 12.51 -13.77 19.91
CA THR A 73 11.30 -14.60 19.89
C THR A 73 10.05 -13.75 19.88
N LEU A 74 9.22 -13.91 18.84
CA LEU A 74 7.93 -13.24 18.68
C LEU A 74 6.79 -14.27 18.71
N SER A 75 5.67 -13.94 19.35
CA SER A 75 4.43 -14.70 19.17
C SER A 75 3.57 -13.99 18.13
N VAL A 76 3.34 -14.64 16.99
CA VAL A 76 2.56 -14.05 15.89
C VAL A 76 1.42 -14.99 15.52
N ASN A 77 0.18 -14.49 15.66
CA ASN A 77 -1.05 -15.25 15.42
C ASN A 77 -1.09 -16.56 16.24
N GLY A 78 -0.69 -16.51 17.51
CA GLY A 78 -0.61 -17.67 18.41
C GLY A 78 0.53 -18.65 18.13
N ARG A 79 1.44 -18.31 17.21
CA ARG A 79 2.60 -19.15 16.86
C ARG A 79 3.89 -18.45 17.28
N THR A 80 4.62 -19.08 18.19
CA THR A 80 5.97 -18.65 18.57
C THR A 80 6.95 -18.84 17.42
N ARG A 81 7.73 -17.80 17.11
CA ARG A 81 8.75 -17.77 16.06
C ARG A 81 10.05 -17.19 16.62
N THR A 82 11.13 -17.94 16.50
CA THR A 82 12.49 -17.45 16.81
C THR A 82 13.21 -17.10 15.52
N LEU A 83 13.74 -15.88 15.43
CA LEU A 83 14.32 -15.32 14.20
C LEU A 83 15.60 -14.55 14.52
N ASP A 84 16.58 -14.62 13.65
CA ASP A 84 17.71 -13.69 13.64
C ASP A 84 17.34 -12.48 12.77
N LEU A 85 17.23 -11.30 13.42
CA LEU A 85 16.75 -10.05 12.82
C LEU A 85 17.79 -8.94 12.96
N ASP A 86 17.88 -8.05 11.97
CA ASP A 86 18.54 -6.76 12.14
C ASP A 86 17.87 -6.02 13.32
N VAL A 87 18.67 -5.49 14.25
CA VAL A 87 18.15 -4.78 15.44
C VAL A 87 17.34 -3.53 15.10
N ARG A 88 17.45 -3.03 13.86
CA ARG A 88 16.71 -1.89 13.32
C ARG A 88 15.44 -2.31 12.57
N ALA A 89 15.20 -3.60 12.39
CA ALA A 89 14.04 -4.09 11.66
C ALA A 89 12.76 -3.64 12.35
N SER A 90 11.87 -3.01 11.58
CA SER A 90 10.53 -2.69 12.05
C SER A 90 9.74 -3.98 12.30
N LEU A 91 8.70 -3.92 13.14
CA LEU A 91 7.79 -5.04 13.30
C LEU A 91 7.11 -5.40 11.96
N LEU A 92 6.86 -4.39 11.12
CA LEU A 92 6.34 -4.59 9.76
C LEU A 92 7.26 -5.48 8.92
N ASP A 93 8.55 -5.17 8.90
CA ASP A 93 9.53 -5.92 8.10
C ASP A 93 9.73 -7.33 8.65
N ALA A 94 9.74 -7.49 9.98
CA ALA A 94 9.81 -8.80 10.61
C ALA A 94 8.62 -9.68 10.20
N VAL A 95 7.40 -9.17 10.30
CA VAL A 95 6.18 -9.92 9.95
C VAL A 95 6.10 -10.21 8.45
N ARG A 96 6.32 -9.21 7.59
CA ARG A 96 6.15 -9.36 6.14
C ARG A 96 7.30 -10.11 5.49
N ASP A 97 8.52 -9.65 5.72
CA ASP A 97 9.67 -9.99 4.88
C ASP A 97 10.49 -11.14 5.52
N ARG A 98 10.37 -11.36 6.83
CA ARG A 98 11.08 -12.43 7.55
C ARG A 98 10.19 -13.61 7.92
N ILE A 99 8.98 -13.37 8.38
CA ILE A 99 8.00 -14.43 8.68
C ILE A 99 7.22 -14.84 7.42
N GLY A 100 7.03 -13.93 6.47
CA GLY A 100 6.29 -14.19 5.22
C GLY A 100 4.78 -13.96 5.31
N LEU A 101 4.30 -13.32 6.38
CA LEU A 101 2.90 -12.92 6.53
C LEU A 101 2.67 -11.57 5.84
N THR A 102 2.34 -11.66 4.54
CA THR A 102 2.32 -10.50 3.64
C THR A 102 1.01 -9.70 3.69
N GLY A 103 0.05 -10.09 4.52
CA GLY A 103 -1.26 -9.45 4.70
C GLY A 103 -1.12 -8.01 5.19
N THR A 104 -0.37 -7.77 6.27
CA THR A 104 -0.02 -6.41 6.72
C THR A 104 0.75 -5.68 5.62
N LYS A 105 0.42 -4.43 5.26
CA LYS A 105 1.01 -3.76 4.09
C LYS A 105 1.97 -2.62 4.44
N LYS A 106 3.00 -2.47 3.60
CA LYS A 106 3.91 -1.31 3.61
C LYS A 106 3.44 -0.29 2.57
N GLY A 107 2.68 0.71 3.01
CA GLY A 107 2.19 1.79 2.14
C GLY A 107 3.14 2.98 2.11
N CYS A 108 3.36 3.63 3.26
CA CYS A 108 4.20 4.83 3.37
C CYS A 108 5.50 4.63 4.17
N ASN A 109 5.54 3.62 5.06
CA ASN A 109 6.64 3.36 5.98
C ASN A 109 7.06 4.55 6.89
N GLN A 110 6.12 5.44 7.18
CA GLN A 110 6.33 6.67 7.98
C GLN A 110 5.11 7.01 8.86
N GLY A 111 4.26 6.03 9.14
CA GLY A 111 3.06 6.17 9.98
C GLY A 111 1.86 6.93 9.39
N ALA A 112 1.97 7.47 8.17
CA ALA A 112 0.93 8.33 7.60
C ALA A 112 -0.32 7.61 7.05
N CYS A 113 -0.25 6.31 6.71
CA CYS A 113 -1.31 5.65 5.92
C CYS A 113 -2.16 4.60 6.65
N GLY A 114 -1.73 4.11 7.82
CA GLY A 114 -2.42 3.04 8.56
C GLY A 114 -2.43 1.64 7.93
N ALA A 115 -1.97 1.45 6.68
CA ALA A 115 -2.00 0.14 6.01
C ALA A 115 -1.17 -0.96 6.70
N CYS A 116 -0.25 -0.58 7.59
CA CYS A 116 0.59 -1.46 8.38
C CYS A 116 0.01 -1.81 9.76
N THR A 117 -1.24 -1.44 10.04
CA THR A 117 -1.83 -1.67 11.37
C THR A 117 -1.93 -3.15 11.68
N VAL A 118 -1.46 -3.52 12.87
CA VAL A 118 -1.59 -4.84 13.51
C VAL A 118 -2.10 -4.62 14.94
N LEU A 119 -2.45 -5.70 15.64
CA LEU A 119 -2.69 -5.65 17.08
C LEU A 119 -1.46 -6.18 17.82
N VAL A 120 -0.95 -5.41 18.77
CA VAL A 120 0.07 -5.86 19.73
C VAL A 120 -0.61 -5.89 21.09
N ASP A 121 -0.69 -7.07 21.69
CA ASP A 121 -1.41 -7.30 22.96
C ASP A 121 -2.83 -6.71 22.93
N GLY A 122 -3.52 -6.90 21.81
CA GLY A 122 -4.87 -6.40 21.56
C GLY A 122 -4.97 -4.92 21.15
N ARG A 123 -3.88 -4.15 21.16
CA ARG A 123 -3.88 -2.71 20.87
C ARG A 123 -3.47 -2.39 19.44
N ARG A 124 -4.18 -1.48 18.78
CA ARG A 124 -3.84 -0.98 17.43
C ARG A 124 -2.43 -0.38 17.42
N THR A 125 -1.57 -0.90 16.54
CA THR A 125 -0.16 -0.48 16.45
C THR A 125 0.27 -0.31 14.99
N LEU A 126 0.89 0.83 14.68
CA LEU A 126 1.56 1.06 13.40
C LEU A 126 2.88 0.28 13.35
N SER A 127 2.85 -0.92 12.78
CA SER A 127 4.02 -1.81 12.79
C SER A 127 5.27 -1.26 12.10
N CYS A 128 5.14 -0.27 11.20
CA CYS A 128 6.28 0.40 10.57
C CYS A 128 7.04 1.37 11.49
N LEU A 129 6.40 1.87 12.55
CA LEU A 129 6.99 2.86 13.48
C LEU A 129 7.47 2.24 14.79
N THR A 130 7.57 0.91 14.85
CA THR A 130 8.05 0.22 16.04
C THR A 130 9.04 -0.87 15.66
N ILE A 131 10.02 -1.08 16.52
CA ILE A 131 11.13 -2.01 16.29
C ILE A 131 10.74 -3.40 16.79
N ALA A 132 10.98 -4.44 16.00
CA ALA A 132 10.60 -5.81 16.34
C ALA A 132 11.21 -6.26 17.69
N ALA A 133 12.44 -5.84 17.99
CA ALA A 133 13.12 -6.14 19.25
C ALA A 133 12.41 -5.62 20.51
N ARG A 134 11.52 -4.62 20.40
CA ARG A 134 10.72 -4.12 21.53
C ARG A 134 9.50 -4.99 21.85
N HIS A 135 9.15 -5.92 20.98
CA HIS A 135 7.97 -6.78 21.08
C HIS A 135 8.32 -8.24 21.40
N GLU A 136 9.53 -8.49 21.89
CA GLU A 136 9.90 -9.81 22.39
C GLU A 136 8.97 -10.20 23.56
N GLY A 137 8.27 -11.32 23.42
CA GLY A 137 7.27 -11.79 24.37
C GLY A 137 5.85 -11.24 24.20
N ALA A 138 5.62 -10.25 23.34
CA ALA A 138 4.28 -9.75 23.03
C ALA A 138 3.52 -10.67 22.05
N GLU A 139 2.19 -10.64 22.09
CA GLU A 139 1.33 -11.29 21.10
C GLU A 139 1.00 -10.31 19.98
N VAL A 140 1.45 -10.63 18.76
CA VAL A 140 1.15 -9.87 17.56
C VAL A 140 0.07 -10.59 16.76
N THR A 141 -1.07 -9.92 16.54
CA THR A 141 -2.11 -10.41 15.64
C THR A 141 -2.13 -9.59 14.36
N THR A 142 -2.00 -10.29 13.22
CA THR A 142 -2.09 -9.74 11.88
C THR A 142 -3.45 -10.09 11.25
N ILE A 143 -3.71 -9.58 10.05
CA ILE A 143 -4.97 -9.86 9.33
C ILE A 143 -5.20 -11.36 9.10
N GLU A 144 -4.13 -12.13 8.90
CA GLU A 144 -4.17 -13.57 8.72
C GLU A 144 -4.57 -14.34 9.99
N GLY A 145 -4.37 -13.75 11.17
CA GLY A 145 -4.71 -14.37 12.45
C GLY A 145 -5.99 -13.84 13.09
N LEU A 146 -6.68 -12.90 12.45
CA LEU A 146 -7.80 -12.18 13.06
C LEU A 146 -9.01 -13.06 13.34
N GLU A 147 -9.24 -14.11 12.54
CA GLU A 147 -10.33 -15.09 12.76
C GLU A 147 -10.31 -15.69 14.17
N ARG A 148 -9.13 -15.86 14.77
CA ARG A 148 -8.97 -16.38 16.15
C ARG A 148 -9.64 -15.51 17.21
N LEU A 149 -9.85 -14.22 16.92
CA LEU A 149 -10.52 -13.28 17.83
C LEU A 149 -12.05 -13.26 17.61
N GLY A 150 -12.57 -13.98 16.61
CA GLY A 150 -13.97 -13.95 16.19
C GLY A 150 -14.87 -15.03 16.81
N GLY A 151 -14.37 -15.83 17.77
CA GLY A 151 -15.20 -16.77 18.55
C GLY A 151 -15.63 -18.06 17.85
N GLY A 152 -15.06 -18.44 16.70
CA GLY A 152 -15.41 -19.69 16.00
C GLY A 152 -14.63 -19.93 14.70
N GLU A 153 -15.07 -20.92 13.92
CA GLU A 153 -14.52 -21.24 12.59
C GLU A 153 -15.04 -20.26 11.54
N GLY A 154 -14.12 -19.60 10.83
CA GLY A 154 -14.41 -18.71 9.69
C GLY A 154 -14.06 -17.24 9.91
N LEU A 155 -14.54 -16.38 9.01
CA LEU A 155 -14.19 -14.95 9.02
C LEU A 155 -14.61 -14.26 10.33
N HIS A 156 -13.73 -13.40 10.83
CA HIS A 156 -14.04 -12.46 11.90
C HIS A 156 -15.25 -11.56 11.51
N PRO A 157 -16.14 -11.17 12.43
CA PRO A 157 -17.31 -10.33 12.11
C PRO A 157 -16.99 -9.08 11.31
N VAL A 158 -15.88 -8.40 11.63
CA VAL A 158 -15.37 -7.25 10.85
C VAL A 158 -14.98 -7.64 9.42
N GLN A 159 -14.31 -8.77 9.20
CA GLN A 159 -13.96 -9.23 7.86
C GLN A 159 -15.23 -9.53 7.03
N ARG A 160 -16.22 -10.18 7.67
CA ARG A 160 -17.52 -10.48 7.05
C ARG A 160 -18.26 -9.20 6.66
N ALA A 161 -18.34 -8.22 7.56
CA ALA A 161 -18.99 -6.96 7.28
C ALA A 161 -18.31 -6.19 6.14
N PHE A 162 -16.98 -6.23 6.04
CA PHE A 162 -16.25 -5.62 4.92
C PHE A 162 -16.57 -6.30 3.58
N LEU A 163 -16.82 -7.61 3.57
CA LEU A 163 -17.25 -8.34 2.39
C LEU A 163 -18.69 -7.95 1.99
N GLU A 164 -19.61 -7.95 2.96
CA GLU A 164 -21.04 -7.70 2.74
C GLU A 164 -21.34 -6.25 2.31
N HIS A 165 -20.55 -5.30 2.78
CA HIS A 165 -20.74 -3.88 2.50
C HIS A 165 -19.81 -3.33 1.40
N ASP A 166 -19.07 -4.19 0.68
CA ASP A 166 -18.09 -3.77 -0.32
C ASP A 166 -17.11 -2.73 0.25
N GLY A 167 -16.59 -3.02 1.45
CA GLY A 167 -15.71 -2.15 2.26
C GLY A 167 -14.29 -2.03 1.73
N PHE A 168 -14.06 -2.35 0.45
CA PHE A 168 -12.76 -2.27 -0.21
C PHE A 168 -12.91 -2.24 -1.73
N GLN A 169 -11.83 -1.90 -2.43
CA GLN A 169 -11.74 -2.04 -3.88
C GLN A 169 -10.42 -2.70 -4.25
N CYS A 170 -9.32 -1.95 -4.37
CA CYS A 170 -8.00 -2.50 -4.71
C CYS A 170 -7.42 -3.46 -3.66
N GLY A 171 -8.02 -3.53 -2.47
CA GLY A 171 -7.59 -4.43 -1.39
C GLY A 171 -6.38 -3.96 -0.58
N PHE A 172 -5.62 -2.97 -1.05
CA PHE A 172 -4.31 -2.65 -0.43
C PHE A 172 -4.42 -2.09 0.99
N CYS A 173 -5.35 -1.16 1.23
CA CYS A 173 -5.56 -0.61 2.58
C CYS A 173 -6.37 -1.55 3.50
N THR A 174 -7.02 -2.58 2.93
CA THR A 174 -8.08 -3.34 3.59
C THR A 174 -7.60 -4.05 4.85
N SER A 175 -6.39 -4.62 4.84
CA SER A 175 -5.81 -5.25 6.04
C SER A 175 -5.68 -4.23 7.17
N GLY A 176 -5.12 -3.05 6.92
CA GLY A 176 -5.03 -1.99 7.92
C GLY A 176 -6.41 -1.53 8.40
N GLN A 177 -7.38 -1.35 7.48
CA GLN A 177 -8.74 -0.94 7.83
C GLN A 177 -9.43 -1.96 8.75
N ILE A 178 -9.36 -3.24 8.41
CA ILE A 178 -9.97 -4.31 9.20
C ILE A 178 -9.30 -4.43 10.58
N MET A 179 -7.97 -4.38 10.66
CA MET A 179 -7.27 -4.44 11.94
C MET A 179 -7.59 -3.22 12.83
N SER A 180 -7.68 -2.02 12.24
CA SER A 180 -8.09 -0.81 12.96
C SER A 180 -9.55 -0.88 13.43
N ALA A 181 -10.46 -1.41 12.61
CA ALA A 181 -11.86 -1.56 12.99
C ALA A 181 -12.03 -2.59 14.11
N ALA A 182 -11.34 -3.73 14.03
CA ALA A 182 -11.37 -4.74 15.09
C ALA A 182 -10.82 -4.20 16.41
N GLY A 183 -9.70 -3.47 16.37
CA GLY A 183 -9.14 -2.82 17.55
C GLY A 183 -10.06 -1.73 18.12
N LEU A 184 -10.65 -0.89 17.27
CA LEU A 184 -11.62 0.13 17.69
C LEU A 184 -12.81 -0.50 18.41
N LEU A 185 -13.42 -1.55 17.85
CA LEU A 185 -14.60 -2.18 18.43
C LEU A 185 -14.28 -2.97 19.71
N ALA A 186 -13.03 -3.39 19.91
CA ALA A 186 -12.57 -3.94 21.18
C ALA A 186 -12.33 -2.85 22.23
N GLU A 187 -11.77 -1.71 21.83
CA GLU A 187 -11.46 -0.56 22.71
C GLU A 187 -12.72 0.23 23.11
N ARG A 188 -13.64 0.43 22.17
CA ARG A 188 -14.91 1.18 22.32
C ARG A 188 -16.07 0.43 21.63
N PRO A 189 -16.62 -0.62 22.25
CA PRO A 189 -17.71 -1.42 21.68
C PRO A 189 -19.01 -0.62 21.40
N ASP A 190 -19.15 0.54 22.03
CA ASP A 190 -20.29 1.46 21.97
C ASP A 190 -19.96 2.76 21.21
N VAL A 191 -18.85 2.81 20.45
CA VAL A 191 -18.48 3.98 19.63
C VAL A 191 -19.69 4.49 18.83
N PRO A 192 -20.10 5.77 18.95
CA PRO A 192 -21.22 6.34 18.21
C PRO A 192 -21.00 6.31 16.69
N ASP A 193 -22.07 6.33 15.90
CA ASP A 193 -21.99 6.26 14.43
C ASP A 193 -21.23 7.45 13.82
N GLU A 194 -21.42 8.62 14.42
CA GLU A 194 -20.78 9.89 14.07
C GLU A 194 -19.27 9.90 14.34
N ASP A 195 -18.81 9.12 15.33
CA ASP A 195 -17.41 9.06 15.75
C ASP A 195 -16.59 8.08 14.89
N ILE A 196 -17.22 7.08 14.27
CA ILE A 196 -16.51 6.01 13.55
C ILE A 196 -15.57 6.56 12.47
N ALA A 197 -15.99 7.59 11.75
CA ALA A 197 -15.16 8.18 10.69
C ALA A 197 -13.87 8.82 11.24
N GLU A 198 -13.96 9.48 12.39
CA GLU A 198 -12.80 10.09 13.05
C GLU A 198 -11.89 9.01 13.66
N GLU A 199 -12.47 8.01 14.33
CA GLU A 199 -11.73 6.91 14.94
C GLU A 199 -11.00 6.01 13.93
N MET A 200 -11.46 5.99 12.68
CA MET A 200 -10.86 5.27 11.55
C MET A 200 -9.99 6.17 10.66
N SER A 201 -9.87 7.47 10.95
CA SER A 201 -9.19 8.46 10.10
C SER A 201 -7.69 8.18 9.89
N GLY A 202 -7.07 7.42 10.81
CA GLY A 202 -5.67 6.97 10.71
C GLY A 202 -5.39 5.98 9.57
N ASN A 203 -6.41 5.52 8.85
CA ASN A 203 -6.29 4.55 7.77
C ASN A 203 -6.74 5.15 6.42
N LEU A 204 -5.77 5.43 5.55
CA LEU A 204 -6.04 6.05 4.26
C LEU A 204 -6.48 5.04 3.20
N CYS A 205 -7.51 5.40 2.43
CA CYS A 205 -8.04 4.65 1.29
C CYS A 205 -8.05 5.53 0.02
N ARG A 206 -7.17 5.24 -0.94
CA ARG A 206 -7.10 6.02 -2.18
C ARG A 206 -8.24 5.72 -3.16
N CYS A 207 -8.85 4.54 -3.06
CA CYS A 207 -10.06 4.17 -3.79
C CYS A 207 -11.32 4.88 -3.28
N ALA A 208 -11.21 5.59 -2.14
CA ALA A 208 -12.30 6.31 -1.50
C ALA A 208 -13.50 5.42 -1.09
N ALA A 209 -13.24 4.18 -0.65
CA ALA A 209 -14.26 3.27 -0.13
C ALA A 209 -14.78 3.64 1.28
N TYR A 210 -14.48 4.84 1.80
CA TYR A 210 -14.80 5.23 3.18
C TYR A 210 -16.28 5.10 3.58
N PRO A 211 -17.27 5.47 2.74
CA PRO A 211 -18.68 5.29 3.10
C PRO A 211 -19.02 3.82 3.40
N ASN A 212 -18.50 2.91 2.58
CA ASN A 212 -18.69 1.46 2.71
C ASN A 212 -17.91 0.87 3.88
N ILE A 213 -16.66 1.33 4.08
CA ILE A 213 -15.85 0.99 5.25
C ILE A 213 -16.60 1.37 6.54
N ASN A 214 -17.09 2.60 6.63
CA ASN A 214 -17.82 3.06 7.82
C ASN A 214 -19.13 2.28 8.02
N ALA A 215 -19.82 1.91 6.93
CA ALA A 215 -21.00 1.03 7.00
C ALA A 215 -20.66 -0.36 7.53
N ALA A 216 -19.55 -0.96 7.08
CA ALA A 216 -19.06 -2.24 7.56
C ALA A 216 -18.70 -2.20 9.05
N VAL A 217 -18.04 -1.14 9.52
CA VAL A 217 -17.72 -0.97 10.95
C VAL A 217 -18.99 -0.87 11.81
N ARG A 218 -19.99 -0.09 11.37
CA ARG A 218 -21.30 0.01 12.04
C ARG A 218 -22.00 -1.35 12.13
N ALA A 219 -22.02 -2.10 11.03
CA ALA A 219 -22.63 -3.43 11.00
C ALA A 219 -21.91 -4.41 11.93
N ALA A 220 -20.58 -4.40 11.93
CA ALA A 220 -19.77 -5.26 12.80
C ALA A 220 -19.94 -4.93 14.30
N ARG A 221 -20.22 -3.67 14.67
CA ARG A 221 -20.53 -3.28 16.05
C ARG A 221 -21.83 -3.94 16.56
N GLY A 222 -22.84 -4.05 15.69
CA GLY A 222 -24.17 -4.56 16.04
C GLY A 222 -24.32 -6.08 15.98
N GLY A 223 -23.42 -6.79 15.31
CA GLY A 223 -23.43 -8.25 15.19
C GLY A 223 -22.60 -8.94 16.27
N LYS A 224 -23.13 -8.99 17.50
CA LYS A 224 -22.66 -9.94 18.53
C LYS A 224 -23.38 -11.28 18.40
#